data_AF-A0A2D5S5F0-F1
#
_entry.id   AF-A0A2D5S5F0-F1
#
_cell.length_a   1.000
_cell.length_b   1.000
_cell.length_c   1.000
_cell.angle_alpha   90.00
_cell.angle_beta   90.00
_cell.angle_gamma   90.00
#
_symmetry.space_group_name_H-M   'P 1'
#
loop_
_entity.id
_entity.type
_entity.pdbx_description
1 polymer ?
#
loop_
_entity_poly.entity_id
_entity_poly.type
_entity_poly.pdbx_seq_one_letter_code
_entity_poly.pdbx_strand_id
1 'polypeptide(L)'
;MQHPGARLRALVEQDVISIPGAFNALVGRAVRDAGFEATYVSGGATANVAGFPDVGLLTMTEVCRTIREIADASEIPVIADADTGYGEVECAVRTTVEYERAGAAALHVEDQVFPKRCGHLDGKELVPTKEFAEKVREMVGARLSSDFMIIARTDARHVTGMSDAIERANAYRAAGADAIFPEGLQSEEEFKEFADGSPGLLLANMTEFGKTPIISIDRFGELGYRMVIHPLSMMRLAMGEVARGLAALRETGTVQSSLDRMQTRKELYDLLGYEPGREWRFPSGADSR
;
A
#
# COMPACT_ATOMS: atom_id res chain seq x y z
N MET A 1 11.79 18.99 -8.60
CA MET A 1 11.70 18.03 -7.48
C MET A 1 12.02 16.66 -8.05
N GLN A 2 12.78 15.81 -7.35
CA GLN A 2 13.07 14.45 -7.82
C GLN A 2 11.74 13.65 -7.90
N HIS A 3 11.58 12.79 -8.90
CA HIS A 3 10.37 11.96 -9.05
C HIS A 3 10.16 11.10 -7.78
N PRO A 4 8.93 10.95 -7.24
CA PRO A 4 8.70 10.17 -6.02
C PRO A 4 9.15 8.71 -6.15
N GLY A 5 9.05 8.13 -7.35
CA GLY A 5 9.60 6.79 -7.65
C GLY A 5 11.12 6.69 -7.48
N ALA A 6 11.89 7.73 -7.86
CA ALA A 6 13.35 7.71 -7.68
C ALA A 6 13.75 7.79 -6.20
N ARG A 7 12.98 8.52 -5.39
CA ARG A 7 13.14 8.53 -3.93
C ARG A 7 12.86 7.14 -3.34
N LEU A 8 11.77 6.50 -3.75
CA LEU A 8 11.44 5.15 -3.30
C LEU A 8 12.55 4.13 -3.66
N ARG A 9 13.04 4.17 -4.90
CA ARG A 9 14.16 3.31 -5.35
C ARG A 9 15.40 3.49 -4.47
N ALA A 10 15.78 4.74 -4.19
CA ALA A 10 16.93 5.03 -3.34
C ALA A 10 16.76 4.49 -1.91
N LEU A 11 15.55 4.53 -1.35
CA LEU A 11 15.26 3.97 -0.02
C LEU A 11 15.42 2.45 0.01
N VAL A 12 14.79 1.74 -0.93
CA VAL A 12 14.77 0.27 -0.95
C VAL A 12 16.09 -0.36 -1.41
N GLU A 13 16.97 0.44 -2.04
CA GLU A 13 18.36 0.05 -2.33
C GLU A 13 19.25 0.12 -1.09
N GLN A 14 18.97 1.02 -0.14
CA GLN A 14 19.78 1.22 1.05
C GLN A 14 19.47 0.19 2.13
N ASP A 15 18.21 0.04 2.49
CA ASP A 15 17.79 -0.86 3.57
C ASP A 15 16.34 -1.34 3.39
N VAL A 16 15.90 -2.25 4.26
CA VAL A 16 14.49 -2.58 4.41
C VAL A 16 13.72 -1.40 5.01
N ILE A 17 12.59 -1.04 4.41
CA ILE A 17 11.74 0.04 4.89
C ILE A 17 10.34 -0.43 5.27
N SER A 18 9.79 0.19 6.32
CA SER A 18 8.41 0.01 6.75
C SER A 18 7.56 1.05 6.04
N ILE A 19 6.41 0.61 5.51
CA ILE A 19 5.53 1.42 4.67
C ILE A 19 4.11 1.33 5.25
N PRO A 20 3.77 2.17 6.24
CA PRO A 20 2.46 2.15 6.86
C PRO A 20 1.34 2.53 5.90
N GLY A 21 0.17 1.89 6.06
CA GLY A 21 -1.03 2.22 5.30
C GLY A 21 -1.66 3.54 5.77
N ALA A 22 -1.82 4.49 4.84
CA ALA A 22 -2.59 5.70 5.04
C ALA A 22 -3.92 5.58 4.29
N PHE A 23 -5.03 5.74 5.02
CA PHE A 23 -6.38 5.66 4.44
C PHE A 23 -7.00 7.05 4.18
N ASN A 24 -6.29 8.13 4.54
CA ASN A 24 -6.60 9.52 4.18
C ASN A 24 -5.36 10.42 4.33
N ALA A 25 -5.45 11.66 3.86
CA ALA A 25 -4.37 12.66 3.91
C ALA A 25 -3.82 12.96 5.31
N LEU A 26 -4.68 12.97 6.35
CA LEU A 26 -4.26 13.26 7.71
C LEU A 26 -3.36 12.15 8.26
N VAL A 27 -3.70 10.89 7.96
CA VAL A 27 -2.85 9.74 8.30
C VAL A 27 -1.57 9.78 7.50
N GLY A 28 -1.60 10.17 6.22
CA GLY A 28 -0.38 10.37 5.42
C GLY A 28 0.60 11.37 6.05
N ARG A 29 0.10 12.49 6.60
CA ARG A 29 0.92 13.43 7.38
C ARG A 29 1.47 12.79 8.66
N ALA A 30 0.64 12.04 9.38
CA ALA A 30 1.05 11.38 10.62
C ALA A 30 2.14 10.33 10.37
N VAL A 31 2.08 9.60 9.25
CA VAL A 31 3.12 8.66 8.83
C VAL A 31 4.44 9.38 8.59
N ARG A 32 4.45 10.49 7.83
CA ARG A 32 5.67 11.31 7.65
C ARG A 32 6.19 11.84 8.98
N ASP A 33 5.34 12.46 9.81
CA ASP A 33 5.77 13.11 11.05
C ASP A 33 6.28 12.10 12.10
N ALA A 34 5.84 10.85 12.02
CA ALA A 34 6.38 9.73 12.78
C ALA A 34 7.77 9.24 12.28
N GLY A 35 8.29 9.81 11.18
CA GLY A 35 9.61 9.53 10.64
C GLY A 35 9.65 8.45 9.55
N PHE A 36 8.50 7.95 9.08
CA PHE A 36 8.48 7.00 7.97
C PHE A 36 8.74 7.70 6.63
N GLU A 37 9.53 7.07 5.78
CA GLU A 37 9.99 7.66 4.52
C GLU A 37 9.12 7.30 3.32
N ALA A 38 8.13 6.41 3.48
CA ALA A 38 7.14 6.06 2.47
C ALA A 38 5.81 5.66 3.14
N THR A 39 4.71 5.73 2.38
CA THR A 39 3.37 5.32 2.84
C THR A 39 2.68 4.47 1.77
N TYR A 40 1.65 3.74 2.18
CA TYR A 40 0.89 2.84 1.31
C TYR A 40 -0.59 3.22 1.24
N VAL A 41 -1.19 3.11 0.05
CA VAL A 41 -2.64 3.22 -0.17
C VAL A 41 -3.18 1.84 -0.51
N SER A 42 -3.84 1.22 0.48
CA SER A 42 -4.48 -0.09 0.34
C SER A 42 -5.80 -0.01 -0.42
N GLY A 43 -6.05 -0.91 -1.37
CA GLY A 43 -7.35 -1.06 -2.03
C GLY A 43 -8.44 -1.40 -1.00
N GLY A 44 -8.15 -2.37 -0.14
CA GLY A 44 -9.06 -2.77 0.94
C GLY A 44 -9.33 -1.68 1.97
N ALA A 45 -8.34 -0.90 2.40
CA ALA A 45 -8.60 0.24 3.30
C ALA A 45 -9.46 1.31 2.61
N THR A 46 -9.18 1.61 1.33
CA THR A 46 -9.93 2.60 0.56
C THR A 46 -11.39 2.18 0.38
N ALA A 47 -11.65 0.90 0.06
CA ALA A 47 -13.00 0.34 -0.03
C ALA A 47 -13.73 0.43 1.32
N ASN A 48 -13.07 0.02 2.41
CA ASN A 48 -13.67 0.02 3.74
C ASN A 48 -14.01 1.43 4.24
N VAL A 49 -13.17 2.43 3.97
CA VAL A 49 -13.45 3.85 4.29
C VAL A 49 -14.66 4.37 3.51
N ALA A 50 -14.86 3.90 2.28
CA ALA A 50 -16.05 4.18 1.49
C ALA A 50 -17.30 3.38 1.93
N GLY A 51 -17.17 2.48 2.91
CA GLY A 51 -18.26 1.63 3.40
C GLY A 51 -18.53 0.40 2.54
N PHE A 52 -17.61 0.04 1.63
CA PHE A 52 -17.72 -1.12 0.76
C PHE A 52 -16.78 -2.26 1.18
N PRO A 53 -17.16 -3.53 0.93
CA PRO A 53 -16.23 -4.63 1.06
C PRO A 53 -15.15 -4.61 -0.03
N ASP A 54 -14.01 -5.21 0.27
CA ASP A 54 -12.86 -5.28 -0.63
C ASP A 54 -13.03 -6.32 -1.76
N VAL A 55 -13.96 -6.07 -2.69
CA VAL A 55 -14.35 -7.00 -3.76
C VAL A 55 -14.35 -6.36 -5.15
N GLY A 56 -13.53 -5.32 -5.34
CA GLY A 56 -13.35 -4.65 -6.64
C GLY A 56 -14.51 -3.75 -7.05
N LEU A 57 -15.20 -3.13 -6.07
CA LEU A 57 -16.32 -2.22 -6.32
C LEU A 57 -15.87 -0.78 -6.61
N LEU A 58 -14.74 -0.35 -6.04
CA LEU A 58 -14.22 0.98 -6.26
C LEU A 58 -13.67 1.13 -7.67
N THR A 59 -13.88 2.31 -8.23
CA THR A 59 -13.30 2.70 -9.52
C THR A 59 -11.90 3.27 -9.35
N MET A 60 -11.09 3.18 -10.41
CA MET A 60 -9.77 3.83 -10.49
C MET A 60 -9.83 5.33 -10.11
N THR A 61 -10.90 6.04 -10.50
CA THR A 61 -11.09 7.46 -10.21
C THR A 61 -11.15 7.74 -8.70
N GLU A 62 -11.86 6.90 -7.95
CA GLU A 62 -11.98 7.03 -6.49
C GLU A 62 -10.64 6.78 -5.81
N VAL A 63 -9.88 5.78 -6.27
CA VAL A 63 -8.56 5.49 -5.70
C VAL A 63 -7.54 6.58 -6.07
N CYS A 64 -7.55 7.10 -7.31
CA CYS A 64 -6.71 8.23 -7.73
C CYS A 64 -6.93 9.48 -6.88
N ARG A 65 -8.16 9.74 -6.44
CA ARG A 65 -8.46 10.83 -5.51
C ARG A 65 -7.73 10.64 -4.18
N THR A 66 -7.84 9.46 -3.58
CA THR A 66 -7.17 9.11 -2.32
C THR A 66 -5.65 9.21 -2.43
N ILE A 67 -5.08 8.69 -3.52
CA ILE A 67 -3.64 8.79 -3.79
C ILE A 67 -3.19 10.25 -3.82
N ARG A 68 -3.91 11.11 -4.54
CA ARG A 68 -3.57 12.53 -4.68
C ARG A 68 -3.63 13.26 -3.34
N GLU A 69 -4.71 13.08 -2.59
CA GLU A 69 -4.87 13.69 -1.27
C GLU A 69 -3.74 13.27 -0.31
N ILE A 70 -3.33 12.00 -0.34
CA ILE A 70 -2.26 11.48 0.52
C ILE A 70 -0.88 11.93 0.05
N ALA A 71 -0.57 11.86 -1.24
CA ALA A 71 0.71 12.25 -1.81
C ALA A 71 0.98 13.74 -1.56
N ASP A 72 -0.01 14.61 -1.83
CA ASP A 72 0.10 16.06 -1.62
C ASP A 72 0.29 16.42 -0.14
N ALA A 73 -0.37 15.69 0.76
CA ALA A 73 -0.32 15.99 2.19
C ALA A 73 0.92 15.44 2.89
N SER A 74 1.39 14.26 2.49
CA SER A 74 2.51 13.56 3.13
C SER A 74 3.86 13.97 2.54
N GLU A 75 3.93 14.32 1.26
CA GLU A 75 5.17 14.62 0.52
C GLU A 75 6.24 13.51 0.56
N ILE A 76 5.86 12.30 0.96
CA ILE A 76 6.68 11.10 0.93
C ILE A 76 6.17 10.14 -0.16
N PRO A 77 7.05 9.30 -0.74
CA PRO A 77 6.65 8.28 -1.72
C PRO A 77 5.42 7.46 -1.29
N VAL A 78 4.47 7.33 -2.23
CA VAL A 78 3.24 6.54 -2.04
C VAL A 78 3.31 5.29 -2.92
N ILE A 79 3.18 4.11 -2.32
CA ILE A 79 2.88 2.88 -3.05
C ILE A 79 1.36 2.67 -3.04
N ALA A 80 0.73 2.40 -4.17
CA ALA A 80 -0.72 2.25 -4.26
C ALA A 80 -1.15 0.89 -4.83
N ASP A 81 -2.24 0.36 -4.29
CA ASP A 81 -2.93 -0.83 -4.79
C ASP A 81 -3.76 -0.51 -6.04
N ALA A 82 -3.51 -1.22 -7.13
CA ALA A 82 -4.24 -1.10 -8.38
C ALA A 82 -5.13 -2.32 -8.68
N ASP A 83 -5.36 -3.20 -7.70
CA ASP A 83 -6.10 -4.45 -7.87
C ASP A 83 -5.57 -5.21 -9.12
N THR A 84 -6.45 -5.54 -10.07
CA THR A 84 -6.11 -6.21 -11.34
C THR A 84 -5.90 -5.25 -12.52
N GLY A 85 -5.82 -3.94 -12.25
CA GLY A 85 -5.67 -2.88 -13.25
C GLY A 85 -6.98 -2.28 -13.77
N TYR A 86 -8.09 -2.44 -13.03
CA TYR A 86 -9.42 -1.91 -13.34
C TYR A 86 -9.98 -2.30 -14.73
N GLY A 87 -9.58 -3.47 -15.23
CA GLY A 87 -10.06 -4.06 -16.48
C GLY A 87 -8.99 -4.88 -17.20
N GLU A 88 -9.11 -4.93 -18.52
CA GLU A 88 -8.12 -5.57 -19.41
C GLU A 88 -6.86 -4.71 -19.56
N VAL A 89 -5.95 -5.13 -20.44
CA VAL A 89 -4.62 -4.52 -20.62
C VAL A 89 -4.69 -3.01 -20.87
N GLU A 90 -5.62 -2.53 -21.71
CA GLU A 90 -5.77 -1.11 -22.02
C GLU A 90 -6.18 -0.29 -20.78
N CYS A 91 -7.01 -0.86 -19.91
CA CYS A 91 -7.37 -0.25 -18.63
C CYS A 91 -6.18 -0.22 -17.67
N ALA A 92 -5.38 -1.29 -17.63
CA ALA A 92 -4.19 -1.38 -16.78
C ALA A 92 -3.10 -0.37 -17.21
N VAL A 93 -2.91 -0.21 -18.52
CA VAL A 93 -2.06 0.84 -19.12
C VAL A 93 -2.52 2.23 -18.69
N ARG A 94 -3.82 2.53 -18.83
CA ARG A 94 -4.38 3.80 -18.36
C ARG A 94 -4.20 4.00 -16.86
N THR A 95 -4.39 2.94 -16.07
CA THR A 95 -4.22 2.96 -14.60
C THR A 95 -2.81 3.36 -14.20
N THR A 96 -1.80 2.84 -14.90
CA THR A 96 -0.40 3.20 -14.68
C THR A 96 -0.19 4.71 -14.81
N VAL A 97 -0.65 5.28 -15.92
CA VAL A 97 -0.54 6.72 -16.22
C VAL A 97 -1.28 7.56 -15.17
N GLU A 98 -2.50 7.16 -14.80
CA GLU A 98 -3.34 7.94 -13.89
C GLU A 98 -2.87 7.88 -12.43
N TYR A 99 -2.32 6.74 -11.99
CA TYR A 99 -1.73 6.61 -10.65
C TYR A 99 -0.46 7.47 -10.52
N GLU A 100 0.39 7.46 -11.54
CA GLU A 100 1.57 8.32 -11.58
C GLU A 100 1.17 9.82 -11.58
N ARG A 101 0.15 10.20 -12.38
CA ARG A 101 -0.43 11.56 -12.37
C ARG A 101 -1.10 11.92 -11.05
N ALA A 102 -1.56 10.94 -10.29
CA ALA A 102 -2.09 11.14 -8.94
C ALA A 102 -0.98 11.36 -7.90
N GLY A 103 0.29 11.16 -8.26
CA GLY A 103 1.44 11.39 -7.37
C GLY A 103 1.98 10.12 -6.72
N ALA A 104 1.52 8.93 -7.13
CA ALA A 104 2.11 7.69 -6.66
C ALA A 104 3.59 7.56 -7.08
N ALA A 105 4.40 6.97 -6.22
CA ALA A 105 5.77 6.56 -6.51
C ALA A 105 5.84 5.20 -7.20
N ALA A 106 4.87 4.33 -6.85
CA ALA A 106 4.74 2.99 -7.36
C ALA A 106 3.27 2.55 -7.32
N LEU A 107 2.94 1.56 -8.13
CA LEU A 107 1.73 0.76 -7.94
C LEU A 107 2.09 -0.71 -7.79
N HIS A 108 1.20 -1.48 -7.19
CA HIS A 108 1.17 -2.94 -7.40
C HIS A 108 -0.12 -3.37 -8.07
N VAL A 109 -0.02 -4.41 -8.89
CA VAL A 109 -1.11 -5.02 -9.66
C VAL A 109 -1.02 -6.54 -9.48
N GLU A 110 -2.16 -7.24 -9.44
CA GLU A 110 -2.24 -8.66 -9.07
C GLU A 110 -2.80 -9.58 -10.17
N ASP A 111 -2.39 -10.85 -10.12
CA ASP A 111 -2.71 -11.89 -11.10
C ASP A 111 -4.06 -12.61 -10.86
N GLN A 112 -4.93 -12.04 -10.02
CA GLN A 112 -6.27 -12.60 -9.78
C GLN A 112 -7.20 -12.38 -10.97
N VAL A 113 -8.14 -13.32 -11.16
CA VAL A 113 -9.32 -13.13 -12.02
C VAL A 113 -10.26 -12.12 -11.38
N PHE A 114 -10.81 -11.19 -12.17
CA PHE A 114 -11.80 -10.23 -11.70
C PHE A 114 -13.21 -10.84 -11.65
N PRO A 115 -14.05 -10.58 -10.62
CA PRO A 115 -13.78 -9.72 -9.47
C PRO A 115 -12.81 -10.38 -8.48
N LYS A 116 -11.81 -9.60 -8.07
CA LYS A 116 -10.77 -10.06 -7.14
C LYS A 116 -11.27 -10.19 -5.71
N ARG A 117 -10.54 -10.95 -4.88
CA ARG A 117 -10.79 -11.10 -3.44
C ARG A 117 -9.56 -10.69 -2.64
N CYS A 118 -9.78 -10.37 -1.36
CA CYS A 118 -8.68 -10.16 -0.42
C CYS A 118 -7.74 -11.38 -0.38
N GLY A 119 -6.42 -11.14 -0.42
CA GLY A 119 -5.40 -12.19 -0.55
C GLY A 119 -5.37 -13.22 0.59
N HIS A 120 -5.93 -12.89 1.75
CA HIS A 120 -6.04 -13.81 2.88
C HIS A 120 -7.33 -14.65 2.91
N LEU A 121 -8.24 -14.47 1.93
CA LEU A 121 -9.47 -15.26 1.79
C LEU A 121 -9.28 -16.43 0.82
N ASP A 122 -10.10 -17.47 1.01
CA ASP A 122 -10.13 -18.64 0.12
C ASP A 122 -11.00 -18.39 -1.14
N GLY A 123 -10.86 -19.24 -2.16
CA GLY A 123 -11.67 -19.18 -3.39
C GLY A 123 -11.19 -18.15 -4.43
N LYS A 124 -9.87 -17.94 -4.51
CA LYS A 124 -9.22 -17.10 -5.51
C LYS A 124 -8.91 -17.91 -6.77
N GLU A 125 -9.02 -17.26 -7.92
CA GLU A 125 -8.62 -17.80 -9.23
C GLU A 125 -7.59 -16.87 -9.84
N LEU A 126 -6.65 -17.42 -10.61
CA LEU A 126 -5.57 -16.65 -11.22
C LEU A 126 -5.66 -16.71 -12.73
N VAL A 127 -5.33 -15.60 -13.38
CA VAL A 127 -5.15 -15.59 -14.83
C VAL A 127 -3.89 -16.40 -15.22
N PRO A 128 -3.81 -16.89 -16.47
CA PRO A 128 -2.61 -17.54 -16.99
C PRO A 128 -1.36 -16.66 -16.83
N THR A 129 -0.25 -17.26 -16.44
CA THR A 129 1.03 -16.55 -16.21
C THR A 129 1.45 -15.67 -17.38
N LYS A 130 1.27 -16.16 -18.61
CA LYS A 130 1.63 -15.42 -19.82
C LYS A 130 0.78 -14.16 -20.02
N GLU A 131 -0.52 -14.24 -19.75
CA GLU A 131 -1.44 -13.11 -19.90
C GLU A 131 -1.12 -12.01 -18.90
N PHE A 132 -0.88 -12.37 -17.63
CA PHE A 132 -0.48 -11.38 -16.63
C PHE A 132 0.90 -10.79 -16.90
N ALA A 133 1.86 -11.60 -17.32
CA ALA A 133 3.19 -11.11 -17.72
C ALA A 133 3.10 -10.11 -18.89
N GLU A 134 2.20 -10.34 -19.86
CA GLU A 134 1.95 -9.40 -20.95
C GLU A 134 1.32 -8.10 -20.43
N LYS A 135 0.30 -8.17 -19.56
CA LYS A 135 -0.27 -6.99 -18.89
C LYS A 135 0.80 -6.17 -18.16
N VAL A 136 1.66 -6.82 -17.37
CA VAL A 136 2.78 -6.18 -16.66
C VAL A 136 3.73 -5.47 -17.64
N ARG A 137 4.09 -6.12 -18.75
CA ARG A 137 4.97 -5.53 -19.77
C ARG A 137 4.38 -4.25 -20.37
N GLU A 138 3.10 -4.26 -20.72
CA GLU A 138 2.42 -3.10 -21.27
C GLU A 138 2.31 -1.96 -20.25
N MET A 139 2.04 -2.27 -18.98
CA MET A 139 2.07 -1.27 -17.89
C MET A 139 3.46 -0.65 -17.72
N VAL A 140 4.52 -1.46 -17.73
CA VAL A 140 5.91 -0.96 -17.66
C VAL A 140 6.24 -0.06 -18.84
N GLY A 141 5.75 -0.38 -20.04
CA GLY A 141 5.91 0.45 -21.24
C GLY A 141 5.12 1.77 -21.20
N ALA A 142 4.07 1.85 -20.37
CA ALA A 142 3.15 2.99 -20.32
C ALA A 142 3.50 4.06 -19.26
N ARG A 143 4.40 3.76 -18.31
CA ARG A 143 4.81 4.73 -17.28
C ARG A 143 5.37 6.00 -17.90
N LEU A 144 5.05 7.16 -17.33
CA LEU A 144 5.48 8.47 -17.81
C LEU A 144 6.95 8.74 -17.44
N SER A 145 7.40 8.21 -16.31
CA SER A 145 8.78 8.25 -15.84
C SER A 145 9.35 6.84 -15.67
N SER A 146 10.60 6.63 -16.09
CA SER A 146 11.34 5.40 -15.80
C SER A 146 11.52 5.14 -14.29
N ASP A 147 11.37 6.19 -13.48
CA ASP A 147 11.48 6.09 -12.03
C ASP A 147 10.24 5.50 -11.38
N PHE A 148 9.05 5.60 -12.00
CA PHE A 148 7.82 5.02 -11.48
C PHE A 148 7.93 3.48 -11.46
N MET A 149 7.66 2.88 -10.30
CA MET A 149 7.83 1.43 -10.10
C MET A 149 6.54 0.66 -10.33
N ILE A 150 6.63 -0.44 -11.09
CA ILE A 150 5.55 -1.41 -11.24
C ILE A 150 5.89 -2.65 -10.41
N ILE A 151 5.07 -2.96 -9.41
CA ILE A 151 5.22 -4.11 -8.54
C ILE A 151 4.20 -5.18 -8.97
N ALA A 152 4.67 -6.37 -9.34
CA ALA A 152 3.76 -7.47 -9.68
C ALA A 152 3.45 -8.31 -8.44
N ARG A 153 2.19 -8.38 -8.07
CA ARG A 153 1.68 -9.23 -6.99
C ARG A 153 1.22 -10.56 -7.55
N THR A 154 1.54 -11.64 -6.84
CA THR A 154 0.99 -12.98 -7.13
C THR A 154 0.33 -13.58 -5.91
N ASP A 155 -0.86 -14.13 -6.12
CA ASP A 155 -1.65 -14.85 -5.10
C ASP A 155 -1.48 -16.38 -5.18
N ALA A 156 -0.56 -16.85 -6.03
CA ALA A 156 -0.33 -18.26 -6.38
C ALA A 156 0.04 -19.17 -5.21
N ARG A 157 0.68 -18.64 -4.15
CA ARG A 157 1.04 -19.46 -2.98
C ARG A 157 -0.15 -20.25 -2.44
N HIS A 158 -1.34 -19.64 -2.37
CA HIS A 158 -2.54 -20.29 -1.85
C HIS A 158 -3.36 -21.06 -2.89
N VAL A 159 -3.17 -20.77 -4.18
CA VAL A 159 -4.00 -21.34 -5.25
C VAL A 159 -3.32 -22.57 -5.86
N THR A 160 -2.03 -22.45 -6.19
CA THR A 160 -1.26 -23.41 -6.99
C THR A 160 0.04 -23.86 -6.33
N GLY A 161 0.48 -23.17 -5.26
CA GLY A 161 1.61 -23.56 -4.42
C GLY A 161 2.87 -22.73 -4.61
N MET A 162 3.89 -23.00 -3.80
CA MET A 162 5.13 -22.21 -3.74
C MET A 162 5.92 -22.23 -5.07
N SER A 163 6.09 -23.40 -5.68
CA SER A 163 6.83 -23.54 -6.95
C SER A 163 6.21 -22.69 -8.07
N ASP A 164 4.88 -22.76 -8.24
CA ASP A 164 4.18 -21.95 -9.27
C ASP A 164 4.27 -20.45 -8.94
N ALA A 165 4.18 -20.06 -7.67
CA ALA A 165 4.35 -18.67 -7.26
C ALA A 165 5.74 -18.12 -7.63
N ILE A 166 6.80 -18.90 -7.44
CA ILE A 166 8.17 -18.54 -7.83
C ILE A 166 8.31 -18.46 -9.37
N GLU A 167 7.77 -19.43 -10.10
CA GLU A 167 7.79 -19.43 -11.57
C GLU A 167 7.08 -18.20 -12.16
N ARG A 168 5.89 -17.89 -11.63
CA ARG A 168 5.11 -16.69 -11.97
C ARG A 168 5.89 -15.42 -11.69
N ALA A 169 6.43 -15.27 -10.49
CA ALA A 169 7.22 -14.12 -10.10
C ALA A 169 8.42 -13.87 -11.02
N ASN A 170 9.14 -14.92 -11.38
CA ASN A 170 10.26 -14.85 -12.32
C ASN A 170 9.79 -14.44 -13.73
N ALA A 171 8.64 -14.93 -14.19
CA ALA A 171 8.04 -14.48 -15.45
C ALA A 171 7.62 -13.00 -15.42
N TYR A 172 7.07 -12.52 -14.31
CA TYR A 172 6.65 -11.12 -14.16
C TYR A 172 7.85 -10.17 -14.09
N ARG A 173 8.92 -10.60 -13.42
CA ARG A 173 10.21 -9.88 -13.43
C ARG A 173 10.80 -9.83 -14.84
N ALA A 174 10.79 -10.95 -15.57
CA ALA A 174 11.23 -10.99 -16.97
C ALA A 174 10.37 -10.12 -17.91
N ALA A 175 9.12 -9.86 -17.56
CA ALA A 175 8.25 -8.92 -18.26
C ALA A 175 8.54 -7.44 -17.94
N GLY A 176 9.35 -7.16 -16.91
CA GLY A 176 9.79 -5.81 -16.55
C GLY A 176 9.29 -5.31 -15.20
N ALA A 177 8.61 -6.13 -14.39
CA ALA A 177 8.24 -5.73 -13.03
C ALA A 177 9.50 -5.33 -12.22
N ASP A 178 9.45 -4.16 -11.58
CA ASP A 178 10.56 -3.64 -10.78
C ASP A 178 10.71 -4.41 -9.47
N ALA A 179 9.60 -4.87 -8.90
CA ALA A 179 9.57 -5.69 -7.68
C ALA A 179 8.43 -6.72 -7.72
N ILE A 180 8.52 -7.70 -6.83
CA ILE A 180 7.49 -8.74 -6.67
C ILE A 180 6.87 -8.67 -5.28
N PHE A 181 5.56 -8.86 -5.20
CA PHE A 181 4.82 -9.04 -3.96
C PHE A 181 4.24 -10.48 -3.92
N PRO A 182 4.89 -11.42 -3.19
CA PRO A 182 4.32 -12.73 -2.92
C PRO A 182 3.27 -12.67 -1.81
N GLU A 183 2.00 -12.74 -2.18
CA GLU A 183 0.90 -12.71 -1.22
C GLU A 183 0.66 -14.09 -0.59
N GLY A 184 0.39 -14.10 0.72
CA GLY A 184 -0.06 -15.30 1.44
C GLY A 184 1.04 -16.26 1.90
N LEU A 185 2.29 -15.82 2.00
CA LEU A 185 3.35 -16.61 2.63
C LEU A 185 3.09 -16.76 4.14
N GLN A 186 3.28 -17.97 4.67
CA GLN A 186 2.75 -18.34 6.00
C GLN A 186 3.81 -18.46 7.10
N SER A 187 5.10 -18.42 6.77
CA SER A 187 6.19 -18.51 7.74
C SER A 187 7.46 -17.83 7.23
N GLU A 188 8.42 -17.61 8.12
CA GLU A 188 9.74 -17.08 7.75
C GLU A 188 10.47 -17.99 6.76
N GLU A 189 10.31 -19.31 6.87
CA GLU A 189 10.88 -20.29 5.94
C GLU A 189 10.31 -20.10 4.54
N GLU A 190 9.01 -19.86 4.41
CA GLU A 190 8.38 -19.58 3.11
C GLU A 190 8.86 -18.25 2.52
N PHE A 191 8.99 -17.21 3.35
CA PHE A 191 9.57 -15.94 2.91
C PHE A 191 10.99 -16.12 2.38
N LYS A 192 11.81 -16.91 3.08
CA LYS A 192 13.19 -17.22 2.68
C LYS A 192 13.24 -18.05 1.40
N GLU A 193 12.42 -19.10 1.31
CA GLU A 193 12.32 -19.97 0.14
C GLU A 193 11.93 -19.18 -1.11
N PHE A 194 10.93 -18.30 -0.99
CA PHE A 194 10.51 -17.44 -2.10
C PHE A 194 11.62 -16.47 -2.50
N ALA A 195 12.30 -15.85 -1.54
CA ALA A 195 13.39 -14.92 -1.80
C ALA A 195 14.58 -15.58 -2.50
N ASP A 196 14.89 -16.83 -2.16
CA ASP A 196 15.93 -17.62 -2.83
C ASP A 196 15.53 -18.03 -4.25
N GLY A 197 14.25 -18.36 -4.46
CA GLY A 197 13.72 -18.78 -5.76
C GLY A 197 13.44 -17.64 -6.75
N SER A 198 13.17 -16.43 -6.26
CA SER A 198 12.90 -15.23 -7.07
C SER A 198 13.68 -14.01 -6.58
N PRO A 199 15.02 -13.98 -6.80
CA PRO A 199 15.88 -12.91 -6.31
C PRO A 199 15.51 -11.55 -6.94
N GLY A 200 15.71 -10.48 -6.16
CA GLY A 200 15.48 -9.09 -6.57
C GLY A 200 14.70 -8.32 -5.51
N LEU A 201 14.10 -7.18 -5.87
CA LEU A 201 13.26 -6.42 -4.94
C LEU A 201 11.97 -7.16 -4.63
N LEU A 202 11.69 -7.32 -3.34
CA LEU A 202 10.52 -8.01 -2.79
C LEU A 202 9.79 -7.16 -1.77
N LEU A 203 8.47 -7.25 -1.81
CA LEU A 203 7.55 -6.62 -0.87
C LEU A 203 6.86 -7.67 -0.01
N ALA A 204 6.90 -7.50 1.31
CA ALA A 204 6.16 -8.31 2.27
C ALA A 204 4.92 -7.56 2.76
N ASN A 205 3.81 -8.28 2.89
CA ASN A 205 2.56 -7.76 3.44
C ASN A 205 2.41 -8.16 4.91
N MET A 206 2.51 -7.19 5.80
CA MET A 206 2.36 -7.38 7.24
C MET A 206 1.04 -6.79 7.75
N THR A 207 -0.07 -7.38 7.32
CA THR A 207 -1.40 -7.12 7.85
C THR A 207 -1.73 -8.03 9.04
N GLU A 208 -2.52 -7.51 9.97
CA GLU A 208 -2.98 -8.25 11.14
C GLU A 208 -4.11 -9.23 10.80
N PHE A 209 -4.28 -10.22 11.68
CA PHE A 209 -5.36 -11.21 11.61
C PHE A 209 -5.35 -12.05 10.32
N GLY A 210 -4.19 -12.13 9.67
CA GLY A 210 -3.94 -12.99 8.51
C GLY A 210 -3.39 -14.37 8.92
N LYS A 211 -2.89 -15.10 7.91
CA LYS A 211 -2.26 -16.42 8.09
C LYS A 211 -0.76 -16.31 8.42
N THR A 212 -0.16 -15.14 8.19
CA THR A 212 1.26 -14.85 8.44
C THR A 212 1.48 -14.41 9.90
N PRO A 213 2.47 -14.96 10.63
CA PRO A 213 2.82 -14.45 11.94
C PRO A 213 3.36 -13.02 11.85
N ILE A 214 3.27 -12.27 12.94
CA ILE A 214 3.85 -10.92 13.01
C ILE A 214 5.37 -11.04 13.08
N ILE A 215 6.04 -10.56 12.03
CA ILE A 215 7.50 -10.58 11.85
C ILE A 215 8.00 -9.13 11.91
N SER A 216 9.15 -8.91 12.55
CA SER A 216 9.75 -7.57 12.62
C SER A 216 10.33 -7.15 11.27
N ILE A 217 10.45 -5.84 11.07
CA ILE A 217 11.04 -5.29 9.85
C ILE A 217 12.50 -5.75 9.63
N ASP A 218 13.33 -5.70 10.68
CA ASP A 218 14.73 -6.13 10.59
C ASP A 218 14.83 -7.58 10.12
N ARG A 219 13.90 -8.42 10.62
CA ARG A 219 13.83 -9.82 10.23
C ARG A 219 13.43 -9.99 8.77
N PHE A 220 12.51 -9.19 8.25
CA PHE A 220 12.23 -9.16 6.80
C PHE A 220 13.45 -8.76 5.97
N GLY A 221 14.26 -7.81 6.45
CA GLY A 221 15.52 -7.41 5.84
C GLY A 221 16.51 -8.57 5.71
N GLU A 222 16.65 -9.37 6.77
CA GLU A 222 17.47 -10.60 6.81
C GLU A 222 16.94 -11.70 5.88
N LEU A 223 15.62 -11.77 5.69
CA LEU A 223 14.96 -12.74 4.80
C LEU A 223 15.02 -12.36 3.32
N GLY A 224 15.53 -11.16 2.98
CA GLY A 224 15.72 -10.71 1.59
C GLY A 224 14.65 -9.74 1.08
N TYR A 225 13.79 -9.21 1.95
CA TYR A 225 12.77 -8.23 1.59
C TYR A 225 13.28 -6.81 1.81
N ARG A 226 12.76 -5.86 1.03
CA ARG A 226 13.15 -4.44 1.11
C ARG A 226 11.98 -3.49 1.33
N MET A 227 10.75 -3.97 1.14
CA MET A 227 9.53 -3.21 1.41
C MET A 227 8.63 -4.04 2.32
N VAL A 228 8.16 -3.47 3.42
CA VAL A 228 7.19 -4.11 4.32
C VAL A 228 6.00 -3.20 4.49
N ILE A 229 4.85 -3.56 3.92
CA ILE A 229 3.61 -2.77 4.06
C ILE A 229 2.85 -3.17 5.32
N HIS A 230 2.24 -2.18 5.98
CA HIS A 230 1.30 -2.37 7.09
C HIS A 230 -0.07 -1.82 6.70
N PRO A 231 -0.84 -2.54 5.87
CA PRO A 231 -1.79 -1.91 4.97
C PRO A 231 -3.07 -1.40 5.64
N LEU A 232 -3.50 -2.04 6.74
CA LEU A 232 -4.75 -1.70 7.45
C LEU A 232 -4.54 -1.30 8.92
N SER A 233 -3.31 -1.36 9.44
CA SER A 233 -3.02 -1.21 10.88
C SER A 233 -3.60 0.10 11.44
N MET A 234 -3.30 1.23 10.81
CA MET A 234 -3.76 2.55 11.25
C MET A 234 -5.28 2.68 11.17
N MET A 235 -5.90 2.11 10.13
CA MET A 235 -7.36 2.10 9.98
C MET A 235 -8.02 1.27 11.07
N ARG A 236 -7.49 0.08 11.38
CA ARG A 236 -8.02 -0.80 12.43
C ARG A 236 -7.91 -0.17 13.81
N LEU A 237 -6.79 0.49 14.12
CA LEU A 237 -6.61 1.23 15.37
C LEU A 237 -7.63 2.37 15.48
N ALA A 238 -7.75 3.20 14.44
CA ALA A 238 -8.71 4.31 14.40
C ALA A 238 -10.15 3.83 14.56
N MET A 239 -10.57 2.81 13.81
CA MET A 239 -11.92 2.28 13.88
C MET A 239 -12.22 1.58 15.21
N GLY A 240 -11.20 1.02 15.87
CA GLY A 240 -11.32 0.51 17.23
C GLY A 240 -11.70 1.60 18.23
N GLU A 241 -11.07 2.78 18.17
CA GLU A 241 -11.42 3.92 19.02
C GLU A 241 -12.78 4.55 18.65
N VAL A 242 -13.13 4.60 17.37
CA VAL A 242 -14.47 5.03 16.93
C VAL A 242 -15.55 4.15 17.58
N ALA A 243 -15.40 2.83 17.53
CA ALA A 243 -16.37 1.91 18.13
C ALA A 243 -16.47 2.08 19.66
N ARG A 244 -15.33 2.21 20.35
CA ARG A 244 -15.28 2.45 21.80
C ARG A 244 -15.93 3.78 22.19
N GLY A 245 -15.65 4.85 21.46
CA GLY A 245 -16.23 6.18 21.69
C GLY A 245 -17.75 6.20 21.49
N LEU A 246 -18.24 5.56 20.42
CA LEU A 246 -19.68 5.45 20.17
C LEU A 246 -20.40 4.64 21.25
N ALA A 247 -19.78 3.56 21.73
CA ALA A 247 -20.32 2.78 22.84
C ALA A 247 -20.43 3.62 24.12
N ALA A 248 -19.37 4.33 24.50
CA ALA A 248 -19.35 5.19 25.69
C ALA A 248 -20.38 6.32 25.60
N LEU A 249 -20.51 6.96 24.43
CA LEU A 249 -21.49 8.02 24.18
C LEU A 249 -22.92 7.49 24.28
N ARG A 250 -23.20 6.31 23.72
CA ARG A 250 -24.52 5.69 23.79
C ARG A 250 -24.91 5.30 25.21
N GLU A 251 -23.95 4.79 26.00
CA GLU A 251 -24.19 4.32 27.37
C GLU A 251 -24.35 5.49 28.36
N THR A 252 -23.49 6.50 28.26
CA THR A 252 -23.39 7.56 29.29
C THR A 252 -23.94 8.91 28.85
N GLY A 253 -24.26 9.10 27.57
CA GLY A 253 -24.65 10.39 27.00
C GLY A 253 -23.49 11.37 26.84
N THR A 254 -22.24 10.96 27.08
CA THR A 254 -21.05 11.81 26.98
C THR A 254 -19.80 11.01 26.53
N VAL A 255 -18.77 11.72 26.08
CA VAL A 255 -17.45 11.14 25.75
C VAL A 255 -16.39 11.44 26.82
N GLN A 256 -16.79 11.95 27.98
CA GLN A 256 -15.88 12.38 29.06
C GLN A 256 -14.83 11.32 29.43
N SER A 257 -15.20 10.04 29.45
CA SER A 257 -14.30 8.91 29.79
C SER A 257 -13.30 8.54 28.69
N SER A 258 -13.36 9.21 27.53
CA SER A 258 -12.48 8.94 26.38
C SER A 258 -11.52 10.08 26.07
N LEU A 259 -11.59 11.20 26.81
CA LEU A 259 -10.82 12.42 26.50
C LEU A 259 -9.31 12.19 26.51
N ASP A 260 -8.81 11.32 27.37
CA ASP A 260 -7.40 10.96 27.50
C ASP A 260 -6.84 10.15 26.31
N ARG A 261 -7.72 9.56 25.51
CA ARG A 261 -7.35 8.79 24.30
C ARG A 261 -7.56 9.56 23.00
N MET A 262 -8.18 10.75 23.06
CA MET A 262 -8.46 11.55 21.88
C MET A 262 -7.24 12.37 21.48
N GLN A 263 -7.04 12.51 20.17
CA GLN A 263 -6.19 13.57 19.65
C GLN A 263 -6.75 14.93 20.09
N THR A 264 -5.92 15.71 20.75
CA THR A 264 -6.24 17.08 21.16
C THR A 264 -6.28 18.02 19.96
N ARG A 265 -6.94 19.16 20.13
CA ARG A 265 -6.97 20.21 19.09
C ARG A 265 -5.57 20.72 18.77
N LYS A 266 -4.69 20.80 19.77
CA LYS A 266 -3.30 21.24 19.58
C LYS A 266 -2.54 20.24 18.71
N GLU A 267 -2.62 18.94 19.00
CA GLU A 267 -1.97 17.91 18.20
C GLU A 267 -2.47 17.88 16.75
N LEU A 268 -3.79 18.06 16.54
CA LEU A 268 -4.36 18.16 15.19
C LEU A 268 -3.81 19.38 14.44
N TYR A 269 -3.71 20.52 15.10
CA TYR A 269 -3.19 21.75 14.51
C TYR A 269 -1.71 21.65 14.18
N ASP A 270 -0.90 21.10 15.10
CA ASP A 270 0.51 20.84 14.88
C ASP A 270 0.69 19.93 13.65
N LEU A 271 -0.08 18.83 13.54
CA LEU A 271 -0.05 17.90 12.40
C LEU A 271 -0.45 18.56 11.06
N LEU A 272 -1.36 19.53 11.10
CA LEU A 272 -1.81 20.27 9.92
C LEU A 272 -0.91 21.48 9.58
N GLY A 273 0.12 21.75 10.38
CA GLY A 273 0.93 22.98 10.27
C GLY A 273 0.08 24.24 10.42
N TYR A 274 -0.94 24.20 11.28
CA TYR A 274 -1.89 25.29 11.49
C TYR A 274 -1.65 25.97 12.83
N GLU A 275 -1.50 27.30 12.82
CA GLU A 275 -1.42 28.11 14.03
C GLU A 275 -2.59 29.11 14.05
N PRO A 276 -3.52 29.02 15.03
CA PRO A 276 -4.65 29.93 15.11
C PRO A 276 -4.22 31.40 15.14
N GLY A 277 -4.82 32.22 14.28
CA GLY A 277 -4.51 33.65 14.19
C GLY A 277 -3.33 34.00 13.29
N ARG A 278 -2.67 33.01 12.67
CA ARG A 278 -1.70 33.22 11.58
C ARG A 278 -2.31 32.83 10.23
N GLU A 279 -1.86 33.49 9.17
CA GLU A 279 -2.21 33.08 7.80
C GLU A 279 -1.70 31.65 7.57
N TRP A 280 -2.60 30.74 7.23
CA TRP A 280 -2.22 29.38 6.92
C TRP A 280 -1.59 29.31 5.52
N ARG A 281 -0.44 28.64 5.44
CA ARG A 281 0.20 28.29 4.18
C ARG A 281 0.20 26.78 4.04
N PHE A 282 0.05 26.31 2.81
CA PHE A 282 0.13 24.88 2.55
C PHE A 282 1.49 24.36 3.06
N PRO A 283 1.52 23.42 4.01
CA PRO A 283 2.77 22.92 4.54
C PRO A 283 3.53 22.25 3.41
N SER A 284 4.70 22.79 3.07
CA SER A 284 5.62 22.18 2.12
C SER A 284 6.92 21.86 2.83
N GLY A 285 7.51 20.70 2.57
CA GLY A 285 8.75 20.22 3.19
C GLY A 285 9.99 21.10 2.94
N ALA A 286 9.84 22.26 2.28
CA ALA A 286 10.85 23.29 2.14
C ALA A 286 10.94 24.22 3.36
N ASP A 287 9.87 24.35 4.15
CA ASP A 287 9.81 25.30 5.28
C ASP A 287 10.31 24.70 6.62
N SER A 288 10.76 23.44 6.62
CA SER A 288 11.22 22.70 7.81
C SER A 288 12.75 22.50 7.90
N ARG A 289 13.55 23.34 7.23
CA ARG A 289 15.02 23.38 7.38
C ARG A 289 15.52 24.70 7.96
#